data_AF-A0A848XWS0-F1
#
_entry.id   AF-A0A848XWS0-F1
#
_cell.length_a   1.000
_cell.length_b   1.000
_cell.length_c   1.000
_cell.angle_alpha   90.00
_cell.angle_beta   90.00
_cell.angle_gamma   90.00
#
_symmetry.space_group_name_H-M   'P 1'
#
loop_
_entity.id
_entity.type
_entity.pdbx_description
1 polymer ?
#
loop_
_entity_poly.entity_id
_entity_poly.type
_entity_poly.pdbx_seq_one_letter_code
_entity_poly.pdbx_strand_id
1 'polypeptide(L)'
;MIMGATVALVVTMTWGPQVLEDRIDLYDPTTSAFEGSEVTYRGADGRRLRLEIRDAAGAPKLLFFVLHDENGREAEAVYFEGDTKATRETFSYSEDGLLKTTTYFYEPGIAADRTESVLDGSGREIRKRYYRADGTQYGEEDVRWNDDGSQAGWDFRYVDREGGTSFRYEYLAFDEDGEWLRRIRGRDGEPERIEVRTQVTSTTPYQRREPLPFAREQVSTGASETSPSFSRDGRTMVFARYRDDWNRKEPYIARLGENGWEVERLSDIGPVYNLAVGPDGQTLLYSTQTEAGPELHRVRWSGSGWSKPQNLTHAYDVRGTYPALTDEGALLFFEHEGDRGAGVYRSRPVGEGFLRPDAVFVPSTGTAFDPFPVGGSVILTWCVDDPCETGTQNGIWEIPEEGADSPKKLDTLPYAWGFQPVPSLGIAIFTDGEEILALPLSWVRPGSGH
;
A
#
# COMPACT_ATOMS: atom_id res chain seq x y z
N MET A 1 16.37 -14.26 -47.85
CA MET A 1 16.55 -14.74 -46.47
C MET A 1 17.85 -14.13 -45.97
N ILE A 2 17.77 -12.93 -45.39
CA ILE A 2 18.93 -12.20 -44.85
C ILE A 2 18.59 -12.01 -43.38
N MET A 3 19.32 -12.70 -42.51
CA MET A 3 19.25 -12.48 -41.07
C MET A 3 19.84 -11.10 -40.78
N GLY A 4 19.02 -10.23 -40.20
CA GLY A 4 19.46 -8.93 -39.70
C GLY A 4 20.33 -9.14 -38.46
N ALA A 5 21.58 -8.68 -38.56
CA ALA A 5 22.50 -8.62 -37.42
C ALA A 5 22.13 -7.40 -36.56
N THR A 6 21.91 -7.63 -35.27
CA THR A 6 21.87 -6.57 -34.26
C THR A 6 23.29 -6.09 -34.03
N VAL A 7 23.59 -4.85 -34.44
CA VAL A 7 24.85 -4.18 -34.13
C VAL A 7 24.69 -3.48 -32.77
N ALA A 8 25.38 -3.98 -31.75
CA ALA A 8 25.60 -3.24 -30.50
C ALA A 8 26.89 -2.42 -30.67
N LEU A 9 26.75 -1.10 -30.79
CA LEU A 9 27.87 -0.16 -30.76
C LEU A 9 28.16 0.18 -29.28
N VAL A 10 29.16 -0.47 -28.70
CA VAL A 10 29.71 -0.08 -27.39
C VAL A 10 30.84 0.91 -27.66
N VAL A 11 30.62 2.19 -27.35
CA VAL A 11 31.69 3.20 -27.34
C VAL A 11 32.28 3.26 -25.95
N THR A 12 33.38 2.54 -25.73
CA THR A 12 34.18 2.63 -24.51
C THR A 12 35.21 3.76 -24.69
N MET A 13 35.05 4.89 -23.99
CA MET A 13 36.17 5.82 -23.80
C MET A 13 36.93 5.42 -22.54
N THR A 14 38.14 4.91 -22.74
CA THR A 14 39.05 4.49 -21.65
C THR A 14 39.67 5.70 -20.96
N TRP A 15 39.51 5.79 -19.64
CA TRP A 15 40.55 6.11 -18.64
C TRP A 15 40.07 5.75 -17.21
N GLY A 16 40.65 4.71 -16.58
CA GLY A 16 40.56 4.41 -15.12
C GLY A 16 39.33 3.61 -14.63
N PRO A 17 39.42 2.80 -13.53
CA PRO A 17 38.70 1.53 -13.44
C PRO A 17 37.31 1.58 -12.75
N GLN A 18 36.43 0.74 -13.30
CA GLN A 18 35.07 0.36 -12.90
C GLN A 18 33.97 1.41 -13.02
N VAL A 19 33.21 1.27 -14.11
CA VAL A 19 31.86 1.78 -14.30
C VAL A 19 30.89 0.63 -13.98
N LEU A 20 29.98 0.83 -13.03
CA LEU A 20 28.75 0.04 -12.96
C LEU A 20 27.76 0.67 -13.94
N GLU A 21 27.39 -0.05 -14.99
CA GLU A 21 26.33 0.34 -15.91
C GLU A 21 25.06 -0.41 -15.49
N ASP A 22 24.10 0.30 -14.90
CA ASP A 22 22.74 -0.19 -14.76
C ASP A 22 21.92 0.36 -15.91
N ARG A 23 21.33 -0.54 -16.69
CA ARG A 23 20.44 -0.21 -17.81
C ARG A 23 19.00 -0.49 -17.39
N ILE A 24 18.15 0.53 -17.46
CA ILE A 24 16.72 0.41 -17.19
C ILE A 24 15.98 0.79 -18.47
N ASP A 25 15.19 -0.12 -19.03
CA ASP A 25 14.38 0.18 -20.22
C ASP A 25 13.06 0.87 -19.77
N LEU A 26 12.76 2.02 -20.38
CA LEU A 26 11.60 2.87 -20.05
C LEU A 26 10.46 2.64 -21.05
N TYR A 27 9.22 2.52 -20.53
CA TYR A 27 8.02 2.23 -21.32
C TYR A 27 7.12 3.45 -21.44
N ASP A 28 6.71 3.80 -22.66
CA ASP A 28 5.67 4.81 -22.90
C ASP A 28 4.29 4.15 -23.06
N PRO A 29 3.37 4.38 -22.11
CA PRO A 29 2.05 3.76 -22.11
C PRO A 29 1.13 4.30 -23.22
N THR A 30 1.46 5.42 -23.87
CA THR A 30 0.64 6.01 -24.93
C THR A 30 0.92 5.42 -26.31
N THR A 31 2.12 4.87 -26.51
CA THR A 31 2.58 4.36 -27.82
C THR A 31 2.77 2.84 -27.85
N SER A 32 2.64 2.15 -26.71
CA SER A 32 2.92 0.70 -26.58
C SER A 32 4.34 0.32 -27.03
N ALA A 33 5.28 1.27 -26.98
CA ALA A 33 6.66 1.10 -27.39
C ALA A 33 7.61 1.39 -26.22
N PHE A 34 8.74 0.68 -26.17
CA PHE A 34 9.86 1.06 -25.31
C PHE A 34 10.46 2.35 -25.88
N GLU A 35 10.24 3.46 -25.17
CA GLU A 35 10.66 4.78 -25.63
C GLU A 35 12.03 5.19 -25.14
N GLY A 36 12.73 4.37 -24.35
CA GLY A 36 14.07 4.76 -23.92
C GLY A 36 14.83 3.78 -23.05
N SER A 37 16.09 4.12 -22.81
CA SER A 37 16.94 3.46 -21.82
C SER A 37 17.52 4.52 -20.89
N GLU A 38 17.46 4.26 -19.60
CA GLU A 38 18.20 4.97 -18.56
C GLU A 38 19.57 4.30 -18.40
N VAL A 39 20.63 5.11 -18.33
CA VAL A 39 21.96 4.66 -17.95
C VAL A 39 22.47 5.54 -16.82
N THR A 40 22.72 4.93 -15.66
CA THR A 40 23.34 5.60 -14.52
C THR A 40 24.82 5.25 -14.46
N TYR A 41 25.67 6.28 -14.43
CA TYR A 41 27.11 6.12 -14.22
C TYR A 41 27.48 6.66 -12.84
N ARG A 42 28.23 5.87 -12.06
CA ARG A 42 28.92 6.34 -10.86
C ARG A 42 30.41 6.45 -11.13
N GLY A 43 31.01 7.60 -10.84
CA GLY A 43 32.46 7.76 -10.83
C GLY A 43 33.13 6.83 -9.79
N ALA A 44 34.39 6.48 -9.99
CA ALA A 44 35.17 5.60 -9.09
C ALA A 44 35.32 6.15 -7.65
N ASP A 45 35.04 7.43 -7.44
CA ASP A 45 35.01 8.10 -6.13
C ASP A 45 33.58 8.22 -5.54
N GLY A 46 32.55 7.74 -6.24
CA GLY A 46 31.15 7.84 -5.86
C GLY A 46 30.52 9.24 -6.03
N ARG A 47 31.24 10.23 -6.58
CA ARG A 47 30.87 11.66 -6.50
C ARG A 47 30.33 12.27 -7.79
N ARG A 48 30.28 11.51 -8.88
CA ARG A 48 29.69 11.96 -10.16
C ARG A 48 28.59 11.01 -10.57
N LEU A 49 27.39 11.55 -10.68
CA LEU A 49 26.23 10.85 -11.24
C LEU A 49 25.98 11.44 -12.62
N ARG A 50 26.00 10.57 -13.64
CA ARG A 50 25.45 10.88 -14.96
C ARG A 50 24.23 10.01 -15.17
N LEU A 51 23.11 10.64 -15.45
CA LEU A 51 21.86 10.00 -15.84
C LEU A 51 21.59 10.37 -17.29
N GLU A 52 21.51 9.38 -18.17
CA GLU A 52 21.16 9.59 -19.56
C GLU A 52 19.89 8.82 -19.90
N ILE A 53 18.85 9.55 -20.33
CA ILE A 53 17.61 9.00 -20.88
C ILE A 53 17.70 9.14 -22.39
N ARG A 54 17.69 7.99 -23.09
CA ARG A 54 17.65 7.94 -24.56
C ARG A 54 16.23 7.74 -25.05
N ASP A 55 15.91 8.13 -26.28
CA ASP A 55 14.68 7.76 -26.96
C ASP A 55 14.74 6.34 -27.57
N ALA A 56 13.66 5.87 -28.20
CA ALA A 56 13.60 4.57 -28.87
C ALA A 56 14.63 4.41 -30.01
N ALA A 57 15.12 5.51 -30.60
CA ALA A 57 16.15 5.53 -31.62
C ALA A 57 17.57 5.61 -31.03
N GLY A 58 17.70 5.69 -29.70
CA GLY A 58 18.95 5.80 -28.97
C GLY A 58 19.49 7.23 -28.85
N ALA A 59 18.75 8.25 -29.28
CA ALA A 59 19.14 9.65 -29.17
C ALA A 59 18.90 10.17 -27.74
N PRO A 60 19.80 10.96 -27.14
CA PRO A 60 19.59 11.48 -25.78
C PRO A 60 18.39 12.44 -25.74
N LYS A 61 17.38 12.12 -24.92
CA LYS A 61 16.25 13.01 -24.59
C LYS A 61 16.57 13.90 -23.39
N LEU A 62 17.16 13.30 -22.35
CA LEU A 62 17.56 13.98 -21.13
C LEU A 62 18.95 13.53 -20.72
N LEU A 63 19.83 14.48 -20.44
CA LEU A 63 21.13 14.20 -19.85
C LEU A 63 21.29 15.04 -18.59
N PHE A 64 21.55 14.39 -17.47
CA PHE A 64 21.66 15.02 -16.17
C PHE A 64 22.99 14.68 -15.51
N PHE A 65 23.66 15.71 -14.99
CA PHE A 65 24.92 15.60 -14.26
C PHE A 65 24.78 16.25 -12.90
N VAL A 66 25.31 15.61 -11.86
CA VAL A 66 25.59 16.26 -10.58
C VAL A 66 27.07 16.09 -10.24
N LEU A 67 27.72 17.22 -10.01
CA LEU A 67 29.07 17.32 -9.49
C LEU A 67 28.98 17.60 -7.99
N HIS A 68 29.83 16.94 -7.21
CA HIS A 68 29.96 17.18 -5.78
C HIS A 68 31.29 17.85 -5.44
N ASP A 69 31.32 18.64 -4.37
CA ASP A 69 32.52 19.24 -3.79
C ASP A 69 33.38 18.19 -3.06
N GLU A 70 34.51 18.64 -2.49
CA GLU A 70 35.44 17.76 -1.76
C GLU A 70 34.82 17.09 -0.51
N ASN A 71 33.77 17.69 0.04
CA ASN A 71 33.00 17.22 1.19
C ASN A 71 31.81 16.34 0.78
N GLY A 72 31.64 16.06 -0.52
CA GLY A 72 30.56 15.23 -1.05
C GLY A 72 29.20 15.94 -1.10
N ARG A 73 29.17 17.28 -1.01
CA ARG A 73 27.94 18.07 -1.18
C ARG A 73 27.77 18.46 -2.65
N GLU A 74 26.56 18.65 -3.12
CA GLU A 74 26.30 19.08 -4.50
C GLU A 74 27.02 20.41 -4.76
N ALA A 75 27.74 20.53 -5.86
CA ALA A 75 28.45 21.75 -6.25
C ALA A 75 27.85 22.34 -7.53
N GLU A 76 27.45 21.47 -8.45
CA GLU A 76 26.84 21.89 -9.72
C GLU A 76 25.96 20.78 -10.27
N ALA A 77 24.82 21.14 -10.87
CA ALA A 77 24.01 20.24 -11.67
C ALA A 77 23.78 20.81 -13.07
N VAL A 78 23.73 19.95 -14.08
CA VAL A 78 23.47 20.36 -15.47
C VAL A 78 22.43 19.42 -16.07
N TYR A 79 21.39 20.00 -16.64
CA TYR A 79 20.24 19.33 -17.24
C TYR A 79 20.21 19.68 -18.72
N PHE A 80 20.26 18.70 -19.61
CA PHE A 80 20.09 18.91 -21.04
C PHE A 80 18.74 18.35 -21.47
N GLU A 81 17.90 19.19 -22.08
CA GLU A 81 16.66 18.77 -22.74
C GLU A 81 16.89 18.79 -24.26
N GLY A 82 17.16 17.61 -24.82
CA GLY A 82 17.67 17.44 -26.18
C GLY A 82 19.07 18.07 -26.40
N ASP A 83 19.37 18.43 -27.65
CA ASP A 83 20.72 18.88 -28.06
C ASP A 83 21.01 20.37 -27.80
N THR A 84 20.02 21.16 -27.38
CA THR A 84 20.10 22.64 -27.48
C THR A 84 19.85 23.41 -26.19
N LYS A 85 19.23 22.81 -25.17
CA LYS A 85 18.88 23.52 -23.94
C LYS A 85 19.56 22.86 -22.77
N ALA A 86 20.48 23.60 -22.16
CA ALA A 86 21.12 23.21 -20.92
C ALA A 86 20.67 24.16 -19.81
N THR A 87 19.93 23.65 -18.82
CA THR A 87 19.78 24.34 -17.54
C THR A 87 20.96 23.98 -16.67
N ARG A 88 21.63 24.96 -16.08
CA ARG A 88 22.70 24.73 -15.12
C ARG A 88 22.24 25.22 -13.76
N GLU A 89 22.64 24.52 -12.72
CA GLU A 89 22.46 24.89 -11.34
C GLU A 89 23.81 24.87 -10.65
N THR A 90 24.13 25.90 -9.86
CA THR A 90 25.31 25.89 -9.00
C THR A 90 24.89 26.00 -7.55
N PHE A 91 25.56 25.23 -6.71
CA PHE A 91 25.26 25.14 -5.29
C PHE A 91 26.43 25.70 -4.48
N SER A 92 26.12 26.49 -3.45
CA SER A 92 27.10 26.93 -2.47
C SER A 92 26.53 26.82 -1.07
N TYR A 93 27.38 26.54 -0.09
CA TYR A 93 26.98 26.37 1.30
C TYR A 93 27.65 27.40 2.20
N SER A 94 26.96 27.82 3.25
CA SER A 94 27.60 28.52 4.38
C SER A 94 28.66 27.63 5.06
N GLU A 95 29.51 28.26 5.86
CA GLU A 95 30.58 27.57 6.60
C GLU A 95 30.04 26.49 7.54
N ASP A 96 28.90 26.73 8.18
CA ASP A 96 28.19 25.77 9.04
C ASP A 96 27.37 24.72 8.26
N GLY A 97 27.27 24.86 6.93
CA GLY A 97 26.47 23.98 6.07
C GLY A 97 24.95 24.16 6.18
N LEU A 98 24.46 25.10 7.00
CA LEU A 98 23.03 25.28 7.28
C LEU A 98 22.31 26.18 6.26
N LEU A 99 23.04 26.82 5.36
CA LEU A 99 22.47 27.60 4.27
C LEU A 99 22.98 27.06 2.94
N LYS A 100 22.09 26.52 2.11
CA LYS A 100 22.35 26.12 0.72
C LYS A 100 21.80 27.18 -0.22
N THR A 101 22.65 27.75 -1.06
CA THR A 101 22.24 28.65 -2.14
C THR A 101 22.32 27.91 -3.47
N THR A 102 21.23 27.88 -4.22
CA THR A 102 21.16 27.35 -5.59
C THR A 102 20.97 28.51 -6.56
N THR A 103 21.79 28.59 -7.60
CA THR A 103 21.62 29.57 -8.69
C THR A 103 21.30 28.83 -9.98
N TYR A 104 20.20 29.21 -10.64
CA TYR A 104 19.71 28.60 -11.86
C TYR A 104 20.11 29.44 -13.08
N PHE A 105 20.56 28.79 -14.14
CA PHE A 105 20.97 29.41 -15.40
C PHE A 105 20.18 28.76 -16.54
N TYR A 106 19.28 29.51 -17.21
CA TYR A 106 18.48 29.00 -18.33
C TYR A 106 19.17 29.15 -19.70
N GLU A 107 20.20 30.00 -19.78
CA GLU A 107 21.07 30.17 -20.93
C GLU A 107 22.54 30.20 -20.46
N PRO A 108 23.52 29.85 -21.32
CA PRO A 108 24.93 29.88 -20.95
C PRO A 108 25.36 31.25 -20.41
N GLY A 109 25.51 31.34 -19.08
CA GLY A 109 26.06 32.51 -18.39
C GLY A 109 25.06 33.56 -17.90
N ILE A 110 23.75 33.36 -18.07
CA ILE A 110 22.74 34.28 -17.52
C ILE A 110 22.05 33.60 -16.33
N ALA A 111 22.34 34.08 -15.12
CA ALA A 111 21.61 33.68 -13.92
C ALA A 111 20.17 34.16 -14.05
N ALA A 112 19.23 33.24 -13.92
CA ALA A 112 17.81 33.53 -14.09
C ALA A 112 17.11 33.69 -12.75
N ASP A 113 17.35 32.74 -11.85
CA ASP A 113 16.77 32.73 -10.51
C ASP A 113 17.80 32.21 -9.51
N ARG A 114 17.55 32.48 -8.23
CA ARG A 114 18.34 31.96 -7.11
C ARG A 114 17.40 31.52 -5.99
N THR A 115 17.71 30.40 -5.35
CA THR A 115 17.05 29.98 -4.11
C THR A 115 18.02 29.90 -2.96
N GLU A 116 17.55 30.24 -1.76
CA GLU A 116 18.29 30.07 -0.51
C GLU A 116 17.50 29.15 0.42
N SER A 117 18.04 27.97 0.68
CA SER A 117 17.47 26.93 1.53
C SER A 117 18.17 26.93 2.88
N VAL A 118 17.44 27.19 3.94
CA VAL A 118 17.88 27.05 5.34
C VAL A 118 17.62 25.61 5.77
N LEU A 119 18.66 24.95 6.27
CA LEU A 119 18.64 23.57 6.73
C LEU A 119 18.68 23.51 8.25
N ASP A 120 18.08 22.47 8.84
CA ASP A 120 18.25 22.14 10.26
C ASP A 120 19.56 21.37 10.52
N GLY A 121 19.84 21.04 11.78
CA GLY A 121 21.06 20.32 12.17
C GLY A 121 21.15 18.87 11.63
N SER A 122 20.09 18.34 11.03
CA SER A 122 20.07 17.06 10.33
C SER A 122 20.17 17.19 8.81
N GLY A 123 20.28 18.42 8.29
CA GLY A 123 20.36 18.71 6.86
C GLY A 123 19.01 18.82 6.15
N ARG A 124 17.88 18.82 6.87
CA ARG A 124 16.54 18.94 6.28
C ARG A 124 16.21 20.41 6.04
N GLU A 125 15.63 20.72 4.88
CA GLU A 125 15.21 22.08 4.54
C GLU A 125 14.02 22.52 5.41
N ILE A 126 14.15 23.61 6.15
CA ILE A 126 13.08 24.18 7.00
C ILE A 126 12.51 25.49 6.44
N ARG A 127 13.25 26.14 5.54
CA ARG A 127 12.81 27.34 4.84
C ARG A 127 13.51 27.47 3.51
N LYS A 128 12.81 27.95 2.48
CA LYS A 128 13.38 28.27 1.17
C LYS A 128 12.92 29.63 0.69
N ARG A 129 13.85 30.48 0.25
CA ARG A 129 13.56 31.79 -0.34
C ARG A 129 13.87 31.79 -1.82
N TYR A 130 13.08 32.53 -2.58
CA TYR A 130 13.14 32.58 -4.04
C TYR A 130 13.44 34.01 -4.50
N TYR A 131 14.48 34.15 -5.31
CA TYR A 131 14.99 35.42 -5.82
C TYR A 131 15.05 35.39 -7.34
N ARG A 132 14.74 36.53 -7.96
CA ARG A 132 15.00 36.78 -9.38
C ARG A 132 16.49 37.03 -9.64
N ALA A 133 16.87 37.03 -10.92
CA ALA A 133 18.20 37.44 -11.38
C ALA A 133 18.67 38.80 -10.82
N ASP A 134 17.75 39.76 -10.61
CA ASP A 134 18.07 41.09 -10.09
C ASP A 134 18.22 41.13 -8.54
N GLY A 135 18.07 39.98 -7.87
CA GLY A 135 18.15 39.84 -6.42
C GLY A 135 16.84 40.15 -5.69
N THR A 136 15.76 40.49 -6.39
CA THR A 136 14.44 40.72 -5.78
C THR A 136 13.85 39.41 -5.30
N GLN A 137 13.53 39.33 -4.01
CA GLN A 137 12.81 38.18 -3.45
C GLN A 137 11.35 38.20 -3.91
N TYR A 138 10.89 37.12 -4.53
CA TYR A 138 9.50 36.97 -4.96
C TYR A 138 8.73 35.89 -4.20
N GLY A 139 9.43 35.01 -3.49
CA GLY A 139 8.80 33.90 -2.77
C GLY A 139 9.52 33.54 -1.48
N GLU A 140 8.78 32.99 -0.53
CA GLU A 140 9.31 32.27 0.64
C GLU A 140 8.43 31.05 0.92
N GLU A 141 9.05 29.95 1.32
CA GLU A 141 8.45 28.69 1.68
C GLU A 141 8.96 28.28 3.06
N ASP A 142 8.04 28.02 4.00
CA ASP A 142 8.35 27.40 5.29
C ASP A 142 7.99 25.91 5.19
N VAL A 143 8.96 25.02 5.45
CA VAL A 143 8.76 23.57 5.39
C VAL A 143 8.61 23.02 6.80
N ARG A 144 7.60 22.18 7.01
CA ARG A 144 7.32 21.53 8.29
C ARG A 144 7.59 20.04 8.17
N TRP A 145 8.18 19.46 9.21
CA TRP A 145 8.54 18.04 9.28
C TRP A 145 7.88 17.39 10.50
N ASN A 146 7.53 16.12 10.37
CA ASN A 146 7.08 15.27 11.45
C ASN A 146 8.30 14.71 12.23
N ASP A 147 8.05 14.15 13.42
CA ASP A 147 9.08 13.55 14.27
C ASP A 147 9.76 12.32 13.63
N ASP A 148 9.05 11.62 12.75
CA ASP A 148 9.55 10.47 11.98
C ASP A 148 10.45 10.88 10.79
N GLY A 149 10.61 12.18 10.54
CA GLY A 149 11.41 12.71 9.45
C GLY A 149 10.65 12.89 8.13
N SER A 150 9.35 12.54 8.05
CA SER A 150 8.51 12.83 6.89
C SER A 150 8.10 14.31 6.81
N GLN A 151 7.82 14.82 5.62
CA GLN A 151 7.40 16.21 5.45
C GLN A 151 5.95 16.38 5.91
N ALA A 152 5.68 17.20 6.92
CA ALA A 152 4.32 17.46 7.42
C ALA A 152 3.54 18.42 6.49
N GLY A 153 4.25 19.35 5.84
CA GLY A 153 3.63 20.36 4.99
C GLY A 153 4.60 21.44 4.55
N TRP A 154 4.09 22.39 3.78
CA TRP A 154 4.81 23.64 3.49
C TRP A 154 3.85 24.80 3.28
N ASP A 155 4.34 26.00 3.59
CA ASP A 155 3.61 27.26 3.50
C ASP A 155 4.39 28.22 2.59
N PHE A 156 3.86 28.50 1.39
CA PHE A 156 4.45 29.40 0.42
C PHE A 156 3.79 30.76 0.40
N ARG A 157 4.57 31.82 0.30
CA ARG A 157 4.09 33.21 0.21
C ARG A 157 4.78 33.92 -0.95
N TYR A 158 4.00 34.53 -1.84
CA TYR A 158 4.54 35.47 -2.82
C TYR A 158 4.82 36.81 -2.13
N VAL A 159 6.07 37.27 -2.16
CA VAL A 159 6.54 38.45 -1.41
C VAL A 159 6.42 39.73 -2.23
N ASP A 160 6.41 39.63 -3.55
CA ASP A 160 6.51 40.77 -4.48
C ASP A 160 5.19 41.22 -5.10
N ARG A 161 4.08 40.53 -4.80
CA ARG A 161 2.74 40.91 -5.26
C ARG A 161 2.01 41.72 -4.19
N GLU A 162 1.49 42.88 -4.57
CA GLU A 162 0.55 43.64 -3.75
C GLU A 162 -0.66 42.74 -3.41
N GLY A 163 -0.86 42.45 -2.12
CA GLY A 163 -1.88 41.53 -1.63
C GLY A 163 -1.43 40.09 -1.35
N GLY A 164 -0.15 39.75 -1.61
CA GLY A 164 0.55 38.55 -1.12
C GLY A 164 -0.28 37.27 -1.08
N THR A 165 -0.49 36.60 -2.22
CA THR A 165 -1.13 35.28 -2.21
C THR A 165 -0.23 34.28 -1.50
N SER A 166 -0.80 33.55 -0.55
CA SER A 166 -0.13 32.44 0.12
C SER A 166 -0.82 31.12 -0.19
N PHE A 167 -0.02 30.06 -0.29
CA PHE A 167 -0.48 28.69 -0.46
C PHE A 167 0.01 27.85 0.70
N ARG A 168 -0.86 27.03 1.26
CA ARG A 168 -0.50 26.06 2.29
C ARG A 168 -0.77 24.67 1.77
N TYR A 169 0.17 23.76 1.99
CA TYR A 169 -0.01 22.34 1.76
C TYR A 169 0.18 21.59 3.08
N GLU A 170 -0.80 20.75 3.40
CA GLU A 170 -0.76 19.87 4.56
C GLU A 170 -0.87 18.43 4.07
N TYR A 171 0.19 17.64 4.26
CA TYR A 171 0.25 16.29 3.75
C TYR A 171 -0.50 15.34 4.69
N LEU A 172 -1.43 14.58 4.11
CA LEU A 172 -2.29 13.66 4.85
C LEU A 172 -1.84 12.21 4.70
N ALA A 173 -1.14 11.89 3.61
CA ALA A 173 -0.64 10.55 3.33
C ALA A 173 0.53 10.61 2.36
N PHE A 174 1.46 9.67 2.53
CA PHE A 174 2.60 9.40 1.65
C PHE A 174 2.52 7.97 1.14
N ASP A 175 3.18 7.70 0.01
CA ASP A 175 3.49 6.34 -0.43
C ASP A 175 4.81 5.86 0.18
N GLU A 176 5.22 4.66 -0.21
CA GLU A 176 6.43 3.99 0.28
C GLU A 176 7.73 4.70 -0.11
N ASP A 177 7.72 5.48 -1.19
CA ASP A 177 8.85 6.28 -1.66
C ASP A 177 8.92 7.65 -0.95
N GLY A 178 7.95 7.94 -0.06
CA GLY A 178 7.83 9.24 0.61
C GLY A 178 7.20 10.32 -0.28
N GLU A 179 6.57 9.94 -1.38
CA GLU A 179 5.83 10.86 -2.24
C GLU A 179 4.39 11.03 -1.73
N TRP A 180 3.85 12.25 -1.80
CA TRP A 180 2.52 12.50 -1.24
C TRP A 180 1.41 11.84 -2.07
N LEU A 181 0.49 11.16 -1.38
CA LEU A 181 -0.72 10.57 -1.94
C LEU A 181 -1.94 11.48 -1.76
N ARG A 182 -2.02 12.17 -0.61
CA ARG A 182 -3.14 13.06 -0.27
C ARG A 182 -2.61 14.29 0.45
N ARG A 183 -3.14 15.46 0.11
CA ARG A 183 -2.83 16.72 0.80
C ARG A 183 -3.99 17.70 0.78
N ILE A 184 -4.06 18.57 1.77
CA ILE A 184 -4.95 19.74 1.76
C ILE A 184 -4.17 20.89 1.14
N ARG A 185 -4.72 21.48 0.09
CA ARG A 185 -4.25 22.77 -0.43
C ARG A 185 -5.14 23.87 0.12
N GLY A 186 -4.53 24.83 0.80
CA GLY A 186 -5.15 26.07 1.25
C GLY A 186 -4.59 27.30 0.53
N ARG A 187 -5.36 28.39 0.56
CA ARG A 187 -4.97 29.69 0.05
C ARG A 187 -5.30 30.75 1.08
N ASP A 188 -4.35 31.65 1.36
CA ASP A 188 -4.54 32.77 2.29
C ASP A 188 -5.00 32.34 3.69
N GLY A 189 -4.50 31.18 4.13
CA GLY A 189 -4.83 30.56 5.42
C GLY A 189 -6.06 29.64 5.41
N GLU A 190 -6.87 29.70 4.37
CA GLU A 190 -8.13 28.93 4.28
C GLU A 190 -7.97 27.65 3.44
N PRO A 191 -8.46 26.48 3.88
CA PRO A 191 -8.49 25.27 3.07
C PRO A 191 -9.32 25.46 1.79
N GLU A 192 -8.74 25.18 0.62
CA GLU A 192 -9.41 25.31 -0.68
C GLU A 192 -9.91 23.96 -1.18
N ARG A 193 -9.04 22.94 -1.19
CA ARG A 193 -9.38 21.59 -1.68
C ARG A 193 -8.46 20.49 -1.15
N ILE A 194 -8.94 19.25 -1.18
CA ILE A 194 -8.11 18.06 -1.03
C ILE A 194 -7.59 17.66 -2.41
N GLU A 195 -6.29 17.55 -2.54
CA GLU A 195 -5.63 17.00 -3.72
C GLU A 195 -5.25 15.55 -3.45
N VAL A 196 -5.59 14.67 -4.39
CA VAL A 196 -5.26 13.25 -4.36
C VAL A 196 -4.40 12.96 -5.57
N ARG A 197 -3.21 12.39 -5.35
CA ARG A 197 -2.35 11.93 -6.42
C ARG A 197 -2.71 10.48 -6.71
N THR A 198 -3.37 10.24 -7.84
CA THR A 198 -3.49 8.88 -8.37
C THR A 198 -2.13 8.52 -8.94
N GLN A 199 -1.47 7.55 -8.33
CA GLN A 199 -0.15 7.07 -8.74
C GLN A 199 -0.17 6.75 -10.25
N VAL A 200 0.57 7.51 -11.05
CA VAL A 200 1.03 7.02 -12.35
C VAL A 200 2.26 6.21 -12.00
N THR A 201 2.10 4.90 -11.99
CA THR A 201 3.10 3.94 -11.53
C THR A 201 4.45 4.24 -12.19
N SER A 202 5.43 4.59 -11.36
CA SER A 202 6.85 4.56 -11.75
C SER A 202 7.15 3.16 -12.29
N THR A 203 7.77 3.08 -13.46
CA THR A 203 8.09 1.84 -14.17
C THR A 203 9.31 1.11 -13.61
N THR A 204 9.63 1.28 -12.33
CA THR A 204 10.71 0.53 -11.68
C THR A 204 10.35 -0.98 -11.71
N PRO A 205 11.26 -1.87 -12.13
CA PRO A 205 10.95 -3.27 -12.33
C PRO A 205 10.68 -3.95 -11.00
N TYR A 206 9.42 -4.36 -10.80
CA TYR A 206 8.96 -5.34 -9.82
C TYR A 206 9.70 -5.28 -8.47
N GLN A 207 9.65 -4.14 -7.79
CA GLN A 207 9.79 -4.20 -6.34
C GLN A 207 8.66 -5.09 -5.83
N ARG A 208 8.99 -6.06 -4.98
CA ARG A 208 8.01 -6.91 -4.33
C ARG A 208 6.96 -5.99 -3.73
N ARG A 209 5.73 -6.19 -4.17
CA ARG A 209 4.51 -5.62 -3.60
C ARG A 209 4.34 -6.17 -2.19
N GLU A 210 5.09 -5.63 -1.24
CA GLU A 210 5.08 -6.12 0.13
C GLU A 210 3.83 -5.56 0.85
N PRO A 211 3.00 -6.44 1.43
CA PRO A 211 1.89 -6.01 2.27
C PRO A 211 2.40 -5.20 3.47
N LEU A 212 1.67 -4.16 3.85
CA LEU A 212 2.04 -3.30 4.99
C LEU A 212 1.17 -3.59 6.20
N PRO A 213 1.68 -3.46 7.44
CA PRO A 213 0.85 -3.58 8.63
C PRO A 213 -0.33 -2.61 8.61
N PHE A 214 -1.53 -3.12 8.82
CA PHE A 214 -2.75 -2.33 8.80
C PHE A 214 -2.87 -1.46 10.05
N ALA A 215 -3.05 -0.14 9.85
CA ALA A 215 -3.25 0.82 10.95
C ALA A 215 -2.25 0.60 12.11
N ARG A 216 -0.95 0.64 11.78
CA ARG A 216 0.15 0.39 12.71
C ARG A 216 -0.03 1.15 14.02
N GLU A 217 0.33 0.50 15.13
CA GLU A 217 0.21 0.99 16.51
C GLU A 217 -1.23 1.08 17.05
N GLN A 218 -2.25 1.03 16.20
CA GLN A 218 -3.66 1.01 16.59
C GLN A 218 -4.22 -0.41 16.51
N VAL A 219 -4.20 -0.99 15.30
CA VAL A 219 -4.61 -2.38 15.04
C VAL A 219 -3.38 -3.28 15.10
N SER A 220 -2.42 -3.11 14.17
CA SER A 220 -1.17 -3.87 14.18
C SER A 220 -0.20 -3.37 15.24
N THR A 221 -0.19 -4.04 16.40
CA THR A 221 0.54 -3.62 17.61
C THR A 221 1.83 -4.42 17.89
N GLY A 222 2.23 -5.32 17.00
CA GLY A 222 3.32 -6.27 17.22
C GLY A 222 2.96 -7.44 18.14
N ALA A 223 1.69 -7.57 18.55
CA ALA A 223 1.15 -8.80 19.11
C ALA A 223 0.55 -9.65 18.00
N SER A 224 0.52 -10.98 18.18
CA SER A 224 -0.05 -11.87 17.17
C SER A 224 -1.55 -11.67 17.00
N GLU A 225 -1.96 -11.29 15.79
CA GLU A 225 -3.32 -10.86 15.46
C GLU A 225 -3.88 -11.66 14.28
N THR A 226 -5.13 -12.12 14.38
CA THR A 226 -5.73 -13.03 13.40
C THR A 226 -7.21 -12.77 13.15
N SER A 227 -7.75 -13.46 12.14
CA SER A 227 -9.18 -13.39 11.77
C SER A 227 -9.68 -11.95 11.58
N PRO A 228 -8.95 -11.09 10.84
CA PRO A 228 -9.44 -9.75 10.57
C PRO A 228 -10.70 -9.81 9.70
N SER A 229 -11.70 -9.00 10.04
CA SER A 229 -12.96 -8.94 9.29
C SER A 229 -13.58 -7.55 9.36
N PHE A 230 -14.04 -7.02 8.22
CA PHE A 230 -14.65 -5.69 8.09
C PHE A 230 -16.14 -5.72 7.78
N SER A 231 -16.86 -4.73 8.30
CA SER A 231 -18.20 -4.37 7.85
C SER A 231 -18.17 -3.81 6.43
N ARG A 232 -19.34 -3.80 5.75
CA ARG A 232 -19.44 -3.37 4.35
C ARG A 232 -18.99 -1.93 4.14
N ASP A 233 -19.27 -1.06 5.09
CA ASP A 233 -18.89 0.36 5.04
C ASP A 233 -17.40 0.60 5.32
N GLY A 234 -16.65 -0.43 5.70
CA GLY A 234 -15.23 -0.32 6.08
C GLY A 234 -14.98 0.44 7.38
N ARG A 235 -16.02 0.74 8.17
CA ARG A 235 -15.89 1.56 9.39
C ARG A 235 -15.80 0.75 10.67
N THR A 236 -16.17 -0.54 10.62
CA THR A 236 -16.06 -1.48 11.74
C THR A 236 -15.21 -2.65 11.30
N MET A 237 -14.27 -3.03 12.17
CA MET A 237 -13.43 -4.20 11.99
C MET A 237 -13.44 -5.01 13.27
N VAL A 238 -13.40 -6.33 13.16
CA VAL A 238 -13.07 -7.23 14.28
C VAL A 238 -11.83 -8.04 13.96
N PHE A 239 -11.14 -8.46 15.00
CA PHE A 239 -9.97 -9.33 14.93
C PHE A 239 -9.75 -10.00 16.28
N ALA A 240 -8.93 -11.03 16.31
CA ALA A 240 -8.54 -11.72 17.53
C ALA A 240 -7.06 -11.53 17.80
N ARG A 241 -6.67 -11.29 19.05
CA ARG A 241 -5.27 -11.10 19.46
C ARG A 241 -4.88 -12.14 20.50
N TYR A 242 -3.68 -12.70 20.38
CA TYR A 242 -3.09 -13.59 21.37
C TYR A 242 -1.61 -13.23 21.60
N ARG A 243 -0.98 -13.86 22.59
CA ARG A 243 0.46 -13.71 22.85
C ARG A 243 1.15 -15.06 22.91
N ASP A 244 0.70 -15.90 23.85
CA ASP A 244 1.39 -17.16 24.16
C ASP A 244 0.56 -18.41 23.84
N ASP A 245 -0.76 -18.25 23.65
CA ASP A 245 -1.69 -19.37 23.45
C ASP A 245 -2.58 -19.13 22.23
N TRP A 246 -2.23 -19.77 21.13
CA TRP A 246 -3.01 -19.77 19.88
C TRP A 246 -4.46 -20.21 20.07
N ASN A 247 -4.74 -21.07 21.06
CA ASN A 247 -6.09 -21.58 21.31
C ASN A 247 -6.91 -20.63 22.20
N ARG A 248 -6.31 -19.55 22.69
CA ARG A 248 -6.95 -18.57 23.57
C ARG A 248 -6.76 -17.16 23.03
N LYS A 249 -7.45 -16.88 21.92
CA LYS A 249 -7.42 -15.57 21.27
C LYS A 249 -8.52 -14.68 21.84
N GLU A 250 -8.16 -13.46 22.22
CA GLU A 250 -9.08 -12.49 22.77
C GLU A 250 -9.71 -11.67 21.64
N PRO A 251 -11.04 -11.51 21.60
CA PRO A 251 -11.72 -10.77 20.53
C PRO A 251 -11.62 -9.25 20.73
N TYR A 252 -11.36 -8.53 19.66
CA TYR A 252 -11.29 -7.06 19.60
C TYR A 252 -12.21 -6.52 18.51
N ILE A 253 -12.66 -5.29 18.72
CA ILE A 253 -13.36 -4.48 17.72
C ILE A 253 -12.62 -3.15 17.55
N ALA A 254 -12.42 -2.75 16.30
CA ALA A 254 -11.87 -1.48 15.91
C ALA A 254 -12.94 -0.69 15.15
N ARG A 255 -13.13 0.59 15.50
CA ARG A 255 -14.06 1.49 14.81
C ARG A 255 -13.33 2.71 14.28
N LEU A 256 -13.62 3.08 13.04
CA LEU A 256 -13.02 4.25 12.40
C LEU A 256 -13.68 5.54 12.91
N GLY A 257 -12.98 6.27 13.78
CA GLY A 257 -13.34 7.57 14.31
C GLY A 257 -12.69 8.73 13.55
N GLU A 258 -12.76 9.94 14.11
CA GLU A 258 -12.16 11.16 13.52
C GLU A 258 -10.62 11.13 13.58
N ASN A 259 -10.05 10.48 14.60
CA ASN A 259 -8.61 10.42 14.87
C ASN A 259 -7.97 9.08 14.47
N GLY A 260 -8.64 8.28 13.64
CA GLY A 260 -8.18 6.93 13.26
C GLY A 260 -9.02 5.82 13.89
N TRP A 261 -8.40 4.65 14.10
CA TRP A 261 -9.04 3.46 14.64
C TRP A 261 -9.08 3.48 16.16
N GLU A 262 -10.29 3.39 16.71
CA GLU A 262 -10.54 3.20 18.13
C GLU A 262 -10.71 1.71 18.42
N VAL A 263 -9.79 1.12 19.18
CA VAL A 263 -9.71 -0.32 19.42
C VAL A 263 -10.10 -0.66 20.86
N GLU A 264 -11.05 -1.56 21.02
CA GLU A 264 -11.47 -2.09 22.33
C GLU A 264 -11.56 -3.63 22.32
N ARG A 265 -11.32 -4.24 23.49
CA ARG A 265 -11.52 -5.67 23.69
C ARG A 265 -13.01 -5.94 23.92
N LEU A 266 -13.54 -6.96 23.27
CA LEU A 266 -14.92 -7.42 23.46
C LEU A 266 -15.04 -8.31 24.71
N SER A 267 -15.00 -7.71 25.90
CA SER A 267 -14.93 -8.45 27.18
C SER A 267 -16.10 -9.37 27.49
N ASP A 268 -17.27 -9.12 26.91
CA ASP A 268 -18.48 -9.94 27.09
C ASP A 268 -18.45 -11.19 26.20
N ILE A 269 -17.51 -11.26 25.26
CA ILE A 269 -17.25 -12.42 24.42
C ILE A 269 -15.98 -13.08 24.97
N GLY A 270 -16.11 -14.36 25.35
CA GLY A 270 -14.97 -15.14 25.82
C GLY A 270 -13.92 -15.35 24.72
N PRO A 271 -12.85 -16.11 25.00
CA PRO A 271 -11.85 -16.46 24.00
C PRO A 271 -12.49 -17.11 22.78
N VAL A 272 -12.00 -16.74 21.60
CA VAL A 272 -12.49 -17.21 20.30
C VAL A 272 -11.40 -17.96 19.56
N TYR A 273 -11.80 -18.82 18.63
CA TYR A 273 -10.89 -19.47 17.68
C TYR A 273 -10.79 -18.66 16.38
N ASN A 274 -11.94 -18.29 15.80
CA ASN A 274 -12.10 -17.34 14.71
C ASN A 274 -13.32 -16.44 14.96
N LEU A 275 -13.39 -15.28 14.31
CA LEU A 275 -14.51 -14.37 14.36
C LEU A 275 -14.65 -13.57 13.07
N ALA A 276 -15.84 -13.03 12.83
CA ALA A 276 -16.12 -12.12 11.74
C ALA A 276 -17.24 -11.14 12.11
N VAL A 277 -17.24 -9.98 11.48
CA VAL A 277 -18.33 -9.00 11.57
C VAL A 277 -19.22 -9.11 10.34
N GLY A 278 -20.52 -8.99 10.55
CA GLY A 278 -21.50 -8.97 9.47
C GLY A 278 -21.37 -7.69 8.62
N PRO A 279 -21.89 -7.72 7.38
CA PRO A 279 -21.94 -6.53 6.51
C PRO A 279 -22.62 -5.32 7.15
N ASP A 280 -23.54 -5.57 8.10
CA ASP A 280 -24.28 -4.57 8.86
C ASP A 280 -23.45 -3.84 9.94
N GLY A 281 -22.25 -4.33 10.26
CA GLY A 281 -21.42 -3.81 11.35
C GLY A 281 -22.00 -4.04 12.76
N GLN A 282 -23.11 -4.78 12.87
CA GLN A 282 -23.87 -4.98 14.12
C GLN A 282 -24.04 -6.45 14.47
N THR A 283 -23.75 -7.37 13.56
CA THR A 283 -23.74 -8.80 13.81
C THR A 283 -22.30 -9.27 13.98
N LEU A 284 -22.00 -10.06 15.01
CA LEU A 284 -20.75 -10.79 15.11
C LEU A 284 -21.01 -12.29 15.06
N LEU A 285 -20.14 -12.98 14.33
CA LEU A 285 -20.02 -14.41 14.33
C LEU A 285 -18.69 -14.79 14.94
N TYR A 286 -18.65 -15.87 15.70
CA TYR A 286 -17.39 -16.41 16.20
C TYR A 286 -17.48 -17.91 16.43
N SER A 287 -16.35 -18.58 16.36
CA SER A 287 -16.22 -19.99 16.71
C SER A 287 -15.46 -20.17 18.03
N THR A 288 -15.84 -21.18 18.79
CA THR A 288 -15.12 -21.63 20.00
C THR A 288 -14.68 -23.07 19.84
N GLN A 289 -13.51 -23.43 20.38
CA GLN A 289 -13.07 -24.83 20.42
C GLN A 289 -13.61 -25.51 21.67
N THR A 290 -14.30 -26.64 21.52
CA THR A 290 -14.77 -27.48 22.65
C THR A 290 -14.24 -28.90 22.51
N GLU A 291 -14.40 -29.73 23.55
CA GLU A 291 -14.08 -31.17 23.48
C GLU A 291 -14.90 -31.90 22.40
N ALA A 292 -16.11 -31.43 22.08
CA ALA A 292 -16.98 -32.00 21.06
C ALA A 292 -16.68 -31.46 19.65
N GLY A 293 -15.71 -30.57 19.49
CA GLY A 293 -15.38 -29.88 18.24
C GLY A 293 -15.74 -28.39 18.26
N PRO A 294 -15.58 -27.70 17.12
CA PRO A 294 -15.83 -26.27 17.03
C PRO A 294 -17.33 -25.96 17.05
N GLU A 295 -17.71 -24.94 17.81
CA GLU A 295 -19.07 -24.41 17.87
C GLU A 295 -19.13 -23.00 17.32
N LEU A 296 -20.11 -22.71 16.46
CA LEU A 296 -20.38 -21.39 15.91
C LEU A 296 -21.44 -20.67 16.73
N HIS A 297 -21.20 -19.40 16.99
CA HIS A 297 -22.07 -18.53 17.77
C HIS A 297 -22.35 -17.23 17.02
N ARG A 298 -23.49 -16.60 17.34
CA ARG A 298 -23.86 -15.27 16.87
C ARG A 298 -24.25 -14.36 18.03
N VAL A 299 -23.81 -13.11 17.97
CA VAL A 299 -24.33 -12.01 18.80
C VAL A 299 -24.69 -10.82 17.94
N ARG A 300 -25.61 -9.97 18.43
CA ARG A 300 -26.00 -8.73 17.77
C ARG A 300 -25.88 -7.54 18.71
N TRP A 301 -25.44 -6.41 18.18
CA TRP A 301 -25.38 -5.14 18.90
C TRP A 301 -26.77 -4.51 18.98
N SER A 302 -27.21 -4.14 20.18
CA SER A 302 -28.51 -3.48 20.41
C SER A 302 -28.43 -1.98 20.63
N GLY A 303 -27.27 -1.35 20.38
CA GLY A 303 -26.99 0.05 20.74
C GLY A 303 -26.44 0.23 22.16
N SER A 304 -26.73 -0.72 23.07
CA SER A 304 -26.32 -0.66 24.48
C SER A 304 -25.41 -1.82 24.91
N GLY A 305 -25.12 -2.75 24.02
CA GLY A 305 -24.40 -3.99 24.33
C GLY A 305 -24.59 -5.06 23.28
N TRP A 306 -23.79 -6.11 23.38
CA TRP A 306 -23.96 -7.33 22.60
C TRP A 306 -25.04 -8.21 23.24
N SER A 307 -25.87 -8.84 22.40
CA SER A 307 -26.84 -9.83 22.86
C SER A 307 -26.14 -11.03 23.50
N LYS A 308 -26.92 -11.87 24.21
CA LYS A 308 -26.42 -13.19 24.61
C LYS A 308 -26.02 -14.01 23.36
N PRO A 309 -24.95 -14.80 23.43
CA PRO A 309 -24.57 -15.72 22.37
C PRO A 309 -25.68 -16.70 22.02
N GLN A 310 -25.98 -16.80 20.73
CA GLN A 310 -26.80 -17.85 20.15
C GLN A 310 -25.89 -18.89 19.52
N ASN A 311 -25.87 -20.11 20.08
CA ASN A 311 -25.14 -21.23 19.50
C ASN A 311 -25.87 -21.73 18.23
N LEU A 312 -25.24 -21.49 17.08
CA LEU A 312 -25.77 -21.85 15.78
C LEU A 312 -25.57 -23.34 15.47
N THR A 313 -24.50 -23.93 16.00
CA THR A 313 -24.15 -25.34 15.78
C THR A 313 -25.26 -26.30 16.20
N HIS A 314 -25.79 -26.14 17.41
CA HIS A 314 -26.87 -26.99 17.90
C HIS A 314 -28.23 -26.62 17.30
N ALA A 315 -28.44 -25.34 16.98
CA ALA A 315 -29.71 -24.86 16.48
C ALA A 315 -29.97 -25.20 15.00
N TYR A 316 -28.91 -25.24 14.18
CA TYR A 316 -29.04 -25.28 12.71
C TYR A 316 -28.06 -26.23 12.00
N ASP A 317 -27.36 -27.11 12.72
CA ASP A 317 -26.39 -28.06 12.12
C ASP A 317 -25.24 -27.39 11.34
N VAL A 318 -24.85 -26.18 11.77
CA VAL A 318 -23.69 -25.43 11.27
C VAL A 318 -22.49 -25.65 12.19
N ARG A 319 -21.66 -26.64 11.86
CA ARG A 319 -20.46 -27.02 12.63
C ARG A 319 -19.23 -26.54 11.88
N GLY A 320 -18.41 -25.70 12.50
CA GLY A 320 -17.23 -25.21 11.80
C GLY A 320 -16.55 -24.01 12.43
N THR A 321 -15.59 -23.48 11.68
CA THR A 321 -14.77 -22.33 12.02
C THR A 321 -14.72 -21.36 10.83
N TYR A 322 -13.95 -20.28 10.95
CA TYR A 322 -13.87 -19.22 9.92
C TYR A 322 -15.24 -18.75 9.39
N PRO A 323 -16.13 -18.26 10.26
CA PRO A 323 -17.43 -17.77 9.79
C PRO A 323 -17.31 -16.51 8.94
N ALA A 324 -18.17 -16.34 7.94
CA ALA A 324 -18.40 -15.07 7.25
C ALA A 324 -19.88 -14.93 6.86
N LEU A 325 -20.37 -13.69 6.77
CA LEU A 325 -21.72 -13.39 6.26
C LEU A 325 -21.64 -12.74 4.89
N THR A 326 -22.46 -13.24 3.98
CA THR A 326 -22.78 -12.58 2.71
C THR A 326 -23.67 -11.36 2.92
N ASP A 327 -23.76 -10.53 1.89
CA ASP A 327 -24.61 -9.34 1.89
C ASP A 327 -26.11 -9.67 2.02
N GLU A 328 -26.50 -10.87 1.58
CA GLU A 328 -27.84 -11.44 1.67
C GLU A 328 -28.07 -12.21 2.99
N GLY A 329 -27.07 -12.28 3.86
CA GLY A 329 -27.15 -12.92 5.17
C GLY A 329 -26.96 -14.44 5.17
N ALA A 330 -26.56 -15.06 4.06
CA ALA A 330 -26.06 -16.43 4.07
C ALA A 330 -24.74 -16.53 4.84
N LEU A 331 -24.61 -17.61 5.61
CA LEU A 331 -23.44 -17.95 6.42
C LEU A 331 -22.49 -18.83 5.60
N LEU A 332 -21.25 -18.39 5.44
CA LEU A 332 -20.13 -19.20 4.98
C LEU A 332 -19.30 -19.65 6.18
N PHE A 333 -18.78 -20.87 6.13
CA PHE A 333 -17.91 -21.41 7.18
C PHE A 333 -17.08 -22.58 6.66
N PHE A 334 -16.00 -22.90 7.36
CA PHE A 334 -15.19 -24.08 7.12
C PHE A 334 -15.57 -25.20 8.10
N GLU A 335 -15.86 -26.40 7.60
CA GLU A 335 -16.08 -27.60 8.39
C GLU A 335 -14.83 -28.48 8.29
N HIS A 336 -14.16 -28.74 9.42
CA HIS A 336 -12.92 -29.53 9.44
C HIS A 336 -13.20 -31.04 9.34
N GLU A 337 -14.29 -31.50 9.97
CA GLU A 337 -14.66 -32.91 10.07
C GLU A 337 -16.19 -33.04 10.04
N GLY A 338 -16.67 -34.05 9.33
CA GLY A 338 -18.09 -34.38 9.25
C GLY A 338 -18.39 -35.31 8.10
N ASP A 339 -19.61 -35.85 8.08
CA ASP A 339 -20.08 -36.77 7.03
C ASP A 339 -20.11 -36.11 5.64
N ARG A 340 -20.02 -34.76 5.58
CA ARG A 340 -19.99 -33.97 4.36
C ARG A 340 -18.57 -33.83 3.76
N GLY A 341 -17.52 -34.11 4.54
CA GLY A 341 -16.12 -33.92 4.17
C GLY A 341 -15.57 -32.54 4.58
N ALA A 342 -14.25 -32.42 4.64
CA ALA A 342 -13.58 -31.17 5.02
C ALA A 342 -13.67 -30.13 3.90
N GLY A 343 -14.20 -28.95 4.18
CA GLY A 343 -14.35 -27.91 3.15
C GLY A 343 -15.18 -26.71 3.56
N VAL A 344 -15.48 -25.87 2.58
CA VAL A 344 -16.28 -24.65 2.73
C VAL A 344 -17.74 -24.94 2.43
N TYR A 345 -18.61 -24.49 3.33
CA TYR A 345 -20.05 -24.67 3.27
C TYR A 345 -20.78 -23.34 3.33
N ARG A 346 -22.00 -23.33 2.81
CA ARG A 346 -22.92 -22.20 2.82
C ARG A 346 -24.25 -22.62 3.41
N SER A 347 -24.74 -21.87 4.38
CA SER A 347 -26.11 -21.99 4.85
C SER A 347 -26.91 -20.73 4.54
N ARG A 348 -28.06 -20.89 3.87
CA ARG A 348 -28.97 -19.79 3.55
C ARG A 348 -29.79 -19.40 4.77
N PRO A 349 -30.09 -18.11 4.97
CA PRO A 349 -30.89 -17.66 6.11
C PRO A 349 -32.36 -18.08 5.96
N VAL A 350 -33.01 -18.40 7.08
CA VAL A 350 -34.46 -18.67 7.15
C VAL A 350 -35.03 -18.10 8.44
N GLY A 351 -35.77 -16.99 8.34
CA GLY A 351 -36.19 -16.21 9.50
C GLY A 351 -34.96 -15.77 10.31
N GLU A 352 -34.94 -16.06 11.61
CA GLU A 352 -33.78 -15.79 12.48
C GLU A 352 -32.70 -16.88 12.40
N GLY A 353 -32.94 -17.96 11.67
CA GLY A 353 -32.06 -19.14 11.63
C GLY A 353 -31.39 -19.37 10.28
N PHE A 354 -30.91 -20.60 10.12
CA PHE A 354 -30.16 -21.06 8.96
C PHE A 354 -30.70 -22.41 8.49
N LEU A 355 -30.73 -22.62 7.18
CA LEU A 355 -31.07 -23.92 6.59
C LEU A 355 -29.91 -24.92 6.79
N ARG A 356 -30.13 -26.19 6.41
CA ARG A 356 -29.03 -27.15 6.34
C ARG A 356 -27.96 -26.62 5.36
N PRO A 357 -26.66 -26.68 5.71
CA PRO A 357 -25.58 -26.22 4.85
C PRO A 357 -25.44 -27.04 3.56
N ASP A 358 -25.22 -26.35 2.45
CA ASP A 358 -24.82 -26.91 1.16
C ASP A 358 -23.30 -26.72 0.98
N ALA A 359 -22.63 -27.68 0.33
CA ALA A 359 -21.21 -27.55 0.00
C ALA A 359 -20.99 -26.40 -1.01
N VAL A 360 -19.96 -25.58 -0.76
CA VAL A 360 -19.44 -24.61 -1.73
C VAL A 360 -18.21 -25.17 -2.40
N PHE A 361 -17.26 -25.66 -1.61
CA PHE A 361 -16.02 -26.21 -2.11
C PHE A 361 -15.47 -27.27 -1.14
N VAL A 362 -15.40 -28.51 -1.59
CA VAL A 362 -14.86 -29.66 -0.83
C VAL A 362 -13.76 -30.27 -1.69
N PRO A 363 -12.49 -29.86 -1.51
CA PRO A 363 -11.41 -30.32 -2.36
C PRO A 363 -11.13 -31.81 -2.11
N SER A 364 -10.70 -32.53 -3.16
CA SER A 364 -10.24 -33.92 -3.02
C SER A 364 -8.89 -34.05 -2.30
N THR A 365 -8.15 -32.95 -2.20
CA THR A 365 -6.80 -32.87 -1.62
C THR A 365 -6.58 -31.54 -0.92
N GLY A 366 -5.82 -31.57 0.18
CA GLY A 366 -5.56 -30.38 0.98
C GLY A 366 -6.80 -29.89 1.75
N THR A 367 -6.67 -28.70 2.33
CA THR A 367 -7.68 -28.07 3.18
C THR A 367 -7.99 -26.68 2.65
N ALA A 368 -9.26 -26.45 2.31
CA ALA A 368 -9.77 -25.14 1.92
C ALA A 368 -10.61 -24.54 3.06
N PHE A 369 -10.26 -23.34 3.49
CA PHE A 369 -10.83 -22.69 4.67
C PHE A 369 -10.81 -21.17 4.51
N ASP A 370 -11.30 -20.46 5.53
CA ASP A 370 -11.36 -19.00 5.54
C ASP A 370 -12.11 -18.37 4.35
N PRO A 371 -13.40 -18.71 4.18
CA PRO A 371 -14.20 -18.22 3.06
C PRO A 371 -14.63 -16.77 3.26
N PHE A 372 -14.53 -15.98 2.20
CA PHE A 372 -15.05 -14.61 2.13
C PHE A 372 -15.87 -14.40 0.85
N PRO A 373 -17.09 -13.85 0.93
CA PRO A 373 -17.92 -13.64 -0.25
C PRO A 373 -17.51 -12.41 -1.06
N VAL A 374 -17.36 -12.55 -2.38
CA VAL A 374 -16.98 -11.47 -3.30
C VAL A 374 -17.74 -11.60 -4.62
N GLY A 375 -18.79 -10.79 -4.80
CA GLY A 375 -19.41 -10.53 -6.11
C GLY A 375 -19.73 -11.77 -6.95
N GLY A 376 -20.55 -12.69 -6.41
CA GLY A 376 -20.90 -13.95 -7.10
C GLY A 376 -19.80 -15.01 -7.08
N SER A 377 -18.74 -14.80 -6.29
CA SER A 377 -17.68 -15.76 -6.00
C SER A 377 -17.45 -15.85 -4.49
N VAL A 378 -16.72 -16.89 -4.06
CA VAL A 378 -16.14 -17.02 -2.72
C VAL A 378 -14.63 -17.02 -2.88
N ILE A 379 -13.95 -16.10 -2.20
CA ILE A 379 -12.50 -16.17 -2.02
C ILE A 379 -12.22 -17.04 -0.80
N LEU A 380 -11.22 -17.92 -0.87
CA LEU A 380 -10.83 -18.75 0.26
C LEU A 380 -9.31 -18.98 0.28
N THR A 381 -8.81 -19.43 1.41
CA THR A 381 -7.45 -19.96 1.52
C THR A 381 -7.47 -21.45 1.24
N TRP A 382 -6.60 -21.92 0.34
CA TRP A 382 -6.42 -23.35 0.08
C TRP A 382 -4.98 -23.76 0.33
N CYS A 383 -4.79 -24.63 1.30
CA CYS A 383 -3.52 -25.32 1.55
C CYS A 383 -3.59 -26.72 0.93
N VAL A 384 -2.95 -26.91 -0.21
CA VAL A 384 -2.87 -28.17 -0.95
C VAL A 384 -1.75 -29.07 -0.41
N ASP A 385 -0.60 -28.47 -0.08
CA ASP A 385 0.62 -29.15 0.35
C ASP A 385 0.86 -28.92 1.85
N ASP A 386 1.36 -29.94 2.58
CA ASP A 386 1.79 -29.84 3.98
C ASP A 386 3.33 -29.98 4.06
N PRO A 387 4.08 -28.97 4.55
CA PRO A 387 3.61 -27.71 5.14
C PRO A 387 3.04 -26.70 4.13
N CYS A 388 2.12 -25.86 4.61
CA CYS A 388 1.51 -24.80 3.81
C CYS A 388 2.50 -23.67 3.51
N GLU A 389 3.30 -23.78 2.45
CA GLU A 389 4.32 -22.78 2.07
C GLU A 389 3.87 -21.87 0.91
N THR A 390 4.30 -20.60 0.93
CA THR A 390 4.11 -19.63 -0.17
C THR A 390 4.92 -20.04 -1.40
N GLY A 391 4.36 -19.90 -2.60
CA GLY A 391 5.03 -20.21 -3.87
C GLY A 391 4.78 -21.63 -4.39
N THR A 392 3.94 -22.42 -3.72
CA THR A 392 3.46 -23.73 -4.18
C THR A 392 2.03 -23.63 -4.73
N GLN A 393 1.23 -24.70 -4.71
CA GLN A 393 -0.22 -24.62 -4.99
C GLN A 393 -1.01 -23.92 -3.86
N ASN A 394 -0.39 -23.72 -2.70
CA ASN A 394 -0.99 -23.00 -1.58
C ASN A 394 -1.22 -21.53 -1.92
N GLY A 395 -2.34 -20.98 -1.46
CA GLY A 395 -2.59 -19.54 -1.58
C GLY A 395 -4.06 -19.16 -1.43
N ILE A 396 -4.37 -17.97 -1.93
CA ILE A 396 -5.73 -17.44 -2.01
C ILE A 396 -6.34 -17.84 -3.35
N TRP A 397 -7.56 -18.36 -3.33
CA TRP A 397 -8.28 -18.86 -4.49
C TRP A 397 -9.66 -18.24 -4.58
N GLU A 398 -10.11 -17.99 -5.80
CA GLU A 398 -11.46 -17.57 -6.11
C GLU A 398 -12.26 -18.76 -6.65
N ILE A 399 -13.40 -19.04 -6.03
CA ILE A 399 -14.37 -20.07 -6.40
C ILE A 399 -15.64 -19.38 -6.91
N PRO A 400 -16.02 -19.53 -8.19
CA PRO A 400 -17.28 -18.98 -8.68
C PRO A 400 -18.48 -19.65 -8.00
N GLU A 401 -19.54 -18.90 -7.69
CA GLU A 401 -20.77 -19.51 -7.14
C GLU A 401 -21.47 -20.42 -8.16
N GLU A 402 -21.39 -20.09 -9.45
CA GLU A 402 -21.83 -20.92 -10.56
C GLU A 402 -20.63 -21.66 -11.16
N GLY A 403 -20.33 -22.85 -10.62
CA GLY A 403 -19.31 -23.76 -11.18
C GLY A 403 -18.04 -23.87 -10.34
N ALA A 404 -18.16 -24.53 -9.18
CA ALA A 404 -17.04 -24.87 -8.29
C ALA A 404 -15.93 -25.73 -8.95
N ASP A 405 -16.14 -26.19 -10.19
CA ASP A 405 -15.20 -27.02 -10.95
C ASP A 405 -14.02 -26.23 -11.55
N SER A 406 -13.98 -24.91 -11.39
CA SER A 406 -12.91 -24.06 -11.95
C SER A 406 -12.35 -23.07 -10.93
N PRO A 407 -11.77 -23.56 -9.81
CA PRO A 407 -11.11 -22.71 -8.83
C PRO A 407 -9.94 -21.97 -9.51
N LYS A 408 -9.83 -20.66 -9.27
CA LYS A 408 -8.78 -19.82 -9.84
C LYS A 408 -7.86 -19.30 -8.74
N LYS A 409 -6.58 -19.65 -8.79
CA LYS A 409 -5.58 -19.09 -7.89
C LYS A 409 -5.36 -17.61 -8.17
N LEU A 410 -5.27 -16.81 -7.11
CA LEU A 410 -4.91 -15.40 -7.19
C LEU A 410 -3.39 -15.28 -7.02
N ASP A 411 -2.64 -15.52 -8.11
CA ASP A 411 -1.17 -15.66 -8.09
C ASP A 411 -0.40 -14.44 -7.60
N THR A 412 -1.05 -13.28 -7.53
CA THR A 412 -0.44 -12.04 -7.01
C THR A 412 -0.46 -11.95 -5.48
N LEU A 413 -1.16 -12.86 -4.80
CA LEU A 413 -1.33 -12.85 -3.36
C LEU A 413 -0.48 -13.92 -2.67
N PRO A 414 0.11 -13.63 -1.49
CA PRO A 414 0.79 -14.63 -0.70
C PRO A 414 -0.19 -15.67 -0.15
N TYR A 415 0.33 -16.78 0.37
CA TYR A 415 -0.46 -17.60 1.29
C TYR A 415 -0.70 -16.80 2.57
N ALA A 416 -1.95 -16.73 3.00
CA ALA A 416 -2.40 -15.89 4.10
C ALA A 416 -3.71 -16.44 4.68
N TRP A 417 -4.15 -15.87 5.81
CA TRP A 417 -5.45 -16.15 6.43
C TRP A 417 -6.24 -14.86 6.65
N GLY A 418 -7.53 -14.97 6.91
CA GLY A 418 -8.47 -13.85 7.04
C GLY A 418 -8.53 -12.94 5.82
N PHE A 419 -8.41 -13.47 4.59
CA PHE A 419 -8.37 -12.61 3.42
C PHE A 419 -9.73 -11.96 3.14
N GLN A 420 -9.77 -10.63 3.14
CA GLN A 420 -10.98 -9.87 2.84
C GLN A 420 -10.67 -8.62 2.00
N PRO A 421 -11.26 -8.46 0.80
CA PRO A 421 -11.31 -7.16 0.13
C PRO A 421 -12.23 -6.19 0.88
N VAL A 422 -11.80 -4.92 0.97
CA VAL A 422 -12.54 -3.83 1.60
C VAL A 422 -12.67 -2.67 0.60
N PRO A 423 -13.62 -2.73 -0.36
CA PRO A 423 -13.73 -1.74 -1.44
C PRO A 423 -13.92 -0.31 -0.97
N SER A 424 -14.64 -0.09 0.14
CA SER A 424 -14.85 1.23 0.74
C SER A 424 -13.56 1.93 1.17
N LEU A 425 -12.51 1.15 1.43
CA LEU A 425 -11.18 1.64 1.80
C LEU A 425 -10.15 1.49 0.66
N GLY A 426 -10.53 0.85 -0.46
CA GLY A 426 -9.61 0.59 -1.57
C GLY A 426 -8.48 -0.38 -1.25
N ILE A 427 -8.64 -1.24 -0.24
CA ILE A 427 -7.63 -2.20 0.22
C ILE A 427 -8.17 -3.64 0.21
N ALA A 428 -7.29 -4.61 0.34
CA ALA A 428 -7.59 -5.93 0.87
C ALA A 428 -6.72 -6.18 2.10
N ILE A 429 -7.28 -6.88 3.08
CA ILE A 429 -6.65 -7.21 4.36
C ILE A 429 -6.50 -8.72 4.51
N PHE A 430 -5.53 -9.14 5.31
CA PHE A 430 -5.30 -10.52 5.70
C PHE A 430 -4.34 -10.56 6.89
N THR A 431 -3.98 -11.75 7.35
CA THR A 431 -2.95 -11.98 8.35
C THR A 431 -1.99 -13.07 7.88
N ASP A 432 -0.72 -12.95 8.28
CA ASP A 432 0.30 -13.99 8.16
C ASP A 432 0.44 -14.84 9.44
N GLY A 433 -0.42 -14.62 10.43
CA GLY A 433 -0.39 -15.23 11.76
C GLY A 433 0.21 -14.33 12.83
N GLU A 434 1.00 -13.33 12.45
CA GLU A 434 1.64 -12.41 13.38
C GLU A 434 1.01 -11.04 13.32
N GLU A 435 0.80 -10.49 12.12
CA GLU A 435 0.22 -9.16 11.97
C GLU A 435 -0.98 -9.19 11.04
N ILE A 436 -1.83 -8.17 11.16
CA ILE A 436 -2.79 -7.85 10.12
C ILE A 436 -2.09 -6.98 9.09
N LEU A 437 -2.14 -7.43 7.84
CA LEU A 437 -1.52 -6.82 6.69
C LEU A 437 -2.59 -6.27 5.74
N ALA A 438 -2.22 -5.23 5.00
CA ALA A 438 -3.06 -4.62 3.98
C ALA A 438 -2.27 -4.42 2.69
N LEU A 439 -2.99 -4.51 1.58
CA LEU A 439 -2.50 -4.17 0.24
C LEU A 439 -3.56 -3.41 -0.55
N PRO A 440 -3.18 -2.62 -1.57
CA PRO A 440 -4.13 -1.98 -2.48
C PRO A 440 -5.05 -3.01 -3.15
N LEU A 441 -6.36 -2.74 -3.18
CA LEU A 441 -7.34 -3.65 -3.79
C LEU A 441 -7.08 -3.87 -5.29
N SER A 442 -6.48 -2.88 -5.96
CA SER A 442 -6.06 -2.97 -7.36
C SER A 442 -5.05 -4.09 -7.63
N TRP A 443 -4.36 -4.60 -6.60
CA TRP A 443 -3.41 -5.72 -6.73
C TRP A 443 -4.09 -7.09 -6.72
N VAL A 444 -5.32 -7.19 -6.21
CA VAL A 444 -6.10 -8.44 -6.14
C VAL A 444 -6.70 -8.78 -7.51
N ARG A 445 -7.19 -7.77 -8.25
CA ARG A 445 -7.78 -7.94 -9.59
C ARG A 445 -7.22 -6.89 -10.57
N PRO A 446 -5.98 -7.07 -11.07
CA PRO A 446 -5.46 -6.21 -12.12
C PRO A 446 -6.31 -6.37 -13.38
N GLY A 447 -7.11 -5.35 -13.74
CA GLY A 447 -7.87 -5.30 -15.00
C GLY A 447 -9.40 -5.25 -14.88
N SER A 448 -9.99 -5.34 -13.68
CA SER A 448 -11.41 -5.00 -13.50
C SER A 448 -11.54 -3.50 -13.28
N GLY A 449 -11.40 -2.72 -14.34
CA GLY A 449 -11.65 -1.27 -14.29
C GLY A 449 -13.08 -1.00 -13.83
N HIS A 450 -13.22 -0.21 -12.76
CA HIS A 450 -14.47 0.46 -12.40
C HIS A 450 -14.58 1.78 -13.16
#